data_AF-A0A7X9DW75-F1
#
_entry.id   AF-A0A7X9DW75-F1
#
_cell.length_a   1.000
_cell.length_b   1.000
_cell.length_c   1.000
_cell.angle_alpha   90.00
_cell.angle_beta   90.00
_cell.angle_gamma   90.00
#
_symmetry.space_group_name_H-M   'P 1'
#
loop_
_entity.id
_entity.type
_entity.pdbx_description
1 polymer ?
#
loop_
_entity_poly.entity_id
_entity_poly.type
_entity_poly.pdbx_seq_one_letter_code
_entity_poly.pdbx_strand_id
1 'polypeptide(L)'
;MALFALALAGACFSRDVEDRFREGTELLFENRYEDAESYFLALARELDREGGPERERLRARALYQAGRIERLYLNQPRRAVANLREALKLDPQASYAFNARRAIGRIFQDRLFDYRSAALEFERLLQLFPDRPGIERYRYRIAQCYFQLQDFEQARAESQLLLQKLPQGPLALQVRLLLGNAYYSEGRYADAAKVHEEIVALDPPVDILSRSLFELGLCYQETAQFDQAEEVFQRALKIHPNPTLVQAQLSILRERREESEKSPAGIPAPSPQRAQLPTPPPSAAPRAAPAAPPPAAPKTTPAEPPKADPPAPPPNSAPSPAPAPTPAPPHAPKAEPAAPAAGTP
;
A
#
# COMPACT_ATOMS: atom_id res chain seq x y z
N MET A 1 2.69 -42.77 -29.31
CA MET A 1 4.12 -42.65 -28.91
C MET A 1 4.64 -41.23 -29.00
N ALA A 2 4.45 -40.49 -30.10
CA ALA A 2 4.95 -39.10 -30.23
C ALA A 2 4.37 -38.11 -29.19
N LEU A 3 3.07 -38.18 -28.89
CA LEU A 3 2.41 -37.33 -27.88
C LEU A 3 2.93 -37.56 -26.45
N PHE A 4 3.35 -38.80 -26.12
CA PHE A 4 3.87 -39.15 -24.80
C PHE A 4 5.32 -38.69 -24.62
N ALA A 5 6.13 -38.75 -25.69
CA ALA A 5 7.50 -38.25 -25.70
C ALA A 5 7.57 -36.71 -25.59
N LEU A 6 6.65 -35.98 -26.25
CA LEU A 6 6.52 -34.53 -26.12
C LEU A 6 6.09 -34.10 -24.70
N ALA A 7 5.18 -34.84 -24.07
CA ALA A 7 4.75 -34.56 -22.70
C ALA A 7 5.87 -34.80 -21.66
N LEU A 8 6.67 -35.86 -21.84
CA LEU A 8 7.83 -36.14 -21.00
C LEU A 8 8.95 -35.11 -21.17
N ALA A 9 9.22 -34.68 -22.41
CA ALA A 9 10.21 -33.63 -22.69
C ALA A 9 9.79 -32.27 -22.09
N GLY A 10 8.50 -31.91 -22.18
CA GLY A 10 7.95 -30.71 -21.55
C GLY A 10 8.03 -30.76 -20.01
N ALA A 11 7.69 -31.91 -19.40
CA ALA A 11 7.81 -32.09 -17.96
C ALA A 11 9.27 -31.99 -17.47
N CYS A 12 10.23 -32.60 -18.17
CA CYS A 12 11.65 -32.47 -17.85
C CYS A 12 12.15 -31.03 -17.96
N PHE A 13 11.75 -30.31 -19.02
CA PHE A 13 12.09 -28.90 -19.20
C PHE A 13 11.52 -28.01 -18.08
N SER A 14 10.24 -28.19 -17.71
CA SER A 14 9.62 -27.42 -16.62
C SER A 14 10.32 -27.65 -15.27
N ARG A 15 10.74 -28.89 -15.00
CA ARG A 15 11.45 -29.24 -13.76
C ARG A 15 12.84 -28.63 -13.70
N ASP A 16 13.57 -28.68 -14.81
CA ASP A 16 14.88 -28.04 -14.95
C ASP A 16 14.78 -26.53 -14.71
N VAL A 17 13.79 -25.85 -15.30
CA VAL A 17 13.62 -24.41 -15.09
C VAL A 17 13.22 -24.08 -13.64
N GLU A 18 12.38 -24.87 -12.98
CA GLU A 18 12.05 -24.64 -11.57
C GLU A 18 13.26 -24.82 -10.63
N ASP A 19 14.14 -25.78 -10.93
CA ASP A 19 15.40 -25.94 -10.19
C ASP A 19 16.31 -24.72 -10.38
N ARG A 20 16.35 -24.14 -11.59
CA ARG A 20 17.06 -22.87 -11.85
C ARG A 20 16.45 -21.68 -11.12
N PHE A 21 15.12 -21.60 -11.01
CA PHE A 21 14.49 -20.57 -10.16
C PHE A 21 14.85 -20.73 -8.68
N ARG A 22 15.04 -21.98 -8.21
CA ARG A 22 15.51 -22.26 -6.85
C ARG A 22 16.93 -21.73 -6.64
N GLU A 23 17.86 -22.06 -7.54
CA GLU A 23 19.25 -21.56 -7.48
C GLU A 23 19.32 -20.03 -7.44
N GLY A 24 18.60 -19.34 -8.34
CA GLY A 24 18.54 -17.88 -8.33
C GLY A 24 17.96 -17.30 -7.03
N THR A 25 17.09 -18.06 -6.35
CA THR A 25 16.52 -17.68 -5.05
C THR A 25 17.48 -17.98 -3.89
N GLU A 26 18.28 -19.04 -3.97
CA GLU A 26 19.32 -19.35 -2.98
C GLU A 26 20.35 -18.23 -2.89
N LEU A 27 20.76 -17.66 -4.03
CA LEU A 27 21.61 -16.46 -4.07
C LEU A 27 21.01 -15.28 -3.28
N LEU A 28 19.68 -15.14 -3.25
CA LEU A 28 19.02 -14.11 -2.44
C LEU A 28 19.09 -14.42 -0.94
N PHE A 29 18.97 -15.69 -0.55
CA PHE A 29 19.13 -16.11 0.84
C PHE A 29 20.58 -15.93 1.32
N GLU A 30 21.55 -16.06 0.42
CA GLU A 30 22.96 -15.77 0.66
C GLU A 30 23.31 -14.27 0.68
N ASN A 31 22.32 -13.37 0.45
CA ASN A 31 22.51 -11.92 0.29
C ASN A 31 23.37 -11.52 -0.92
N ARG A 32 23.49 -12.39 -1.93
CA ARG A 32 24.25 -12.14 -3.17
C ARG A 32 23.32 -11.56 -4.23
N TYR A 33 22.91 -10.31 -4.03
CA TYR A 33 21.84 -9.69 -4.80
C TYR A 33 22.20 -9.42 -6.26
N GLU A 34 23.42 -8.96 -6.53
CA GLU A 34 23.94 -8.72 -7.87
C GLU A 34 24.07 -10.02 -8.66
N ASP A 35 24.50 -11.10 -8.00
CA ASP A 35 24.59 -12.43 -8.61
C ASP A 35 23.21 -12.98 -8.93
N ALA A 36 22.25 -12.87 -7.98
CA ALA A 36 20.87 -13.28 -8.19
C ALA A 36 20.20 -12.50 -9.34
N GLU A 37 20.40 -11.19 -9.38
CA GLU A 37 19.91 -10.34 -10.48
C GLU A 37 20.48 -10.81 -11.82
N SER A 38 21.81 -10.97 -11.90
CA SER A 38 22.51 -11.39 -13.10
C SER A 38 22.05 -12.77 -13.58
N TYR A 39 21.82 -13.69 -12.62
CA TYR A 39 21.30 -15.02 -12.88
C TYR A 39 19.91 -14.97 -13.52
N PHE A 40 18.96 -14.24 -12.91
CA PHE A 40 17.60 -14.15 -13.46
C PHE A 40 17.55 -13.44 -14.82
N LEU A 41 18.40 -12.44 -15.04
CA LEU A 41 18.52 -11.79 -16.35
C LEU A 41 19.14 -12.73 -17.41
N ALA A 42 20.12 -13.57 -17.04
CA ALA A 42 20.67 -14.58 -17.93
C ALA A 42 19.60 -15.63 -18.31
N LEU A 43 18.87 -16.15 -17.32
CA LEU A 43 17.76 -17.08 -17.52
C LEU A 43 16.69 -16.49 -18.46
N ALA A 44 16.32 -15.21 -18.27
CA ALA A 44 15.36 -14.53 -19.13
C ALA A 44 15.83 -14.43 -20.60
N ARG A 45 17.13 -14.20 -20.83
CA ARG A 45 17.72 -14.16 -22.19
C ARG A 45 17.77 -15.54 -22.85
N GLU A 46 18.00 -16.59 -22.08
CA GLU A 46 17.98 -17.96 -22.59
C GLU A 46 16.58 -18.39 -23.02
N LEU A 47 15.58 -18.08 -22.21
CA LEU A 47 14.17 -18.40 -22.48
C LEU A 47 13.60 -17.64 -23.70
N ASP A 48 14.22 -16.54 -24.12
CA ASP A 48 13.84 -15.75 -25.30
C ASP A 48 14.15 -16.46 -26.63
N ARG A 49 15.17 -17.33 -26.67
CA ARG A 49 15.80 -17.78 -27.93
C ARG A 49 14.97 -18.74 -28.78
N GLU A 50 14.04 -19.49 -28.21
CA GLU A 50 13.32 -20.56 -28.94
C GLU A 50 11.79 -20.40 -28.95
N GLY A 51 11.27 -19.26 -28.44
CA GLY A 51 9.85 -18.90 -28.49
C GLY A 51 8.88 -19.87 -27.77
N GLY A 52 7.61 -19.50 -27.73
CA GLY A 52 6.52 -20.33 -27.20
C GLY A 52 5.91 -19.83 -25.88
N PRO A 53 4.59 -20.06 -25.67
CA PRO A 53 3.83 -19.40 -24.61
C PRO A 53 4.28 -19.79 -23.19
N GLU A 54 4.75 -21.02 -22.99
CA GLU A 54 5.29 -21.46 -21.71
C GLU A 54 6.62 -20.77 -21.39
N ARG A 55 7.52 -20.68 -22.37
CA ARG A 55 8.81 -20.00 -22.22
C ARG A 55 8.66 -18.51 -22.03
N GLU A 56 7.69 -17.88 -22.69
CA GLU A 56 7.35 -16.47 -22.47
C GLU A 56 6.90 -16.22 -21.03
N ARG A 57 6.03 -17.08 -20.46
CA ARG A 57 5.62 -17.00 -19.05
C ARG A 57 6.80 -17.18 -18.09
N LEU A 58 7.69 -18.13 -18.38
CA LEU A 58 8.90 -18.36 -17.57
C LEU A 58 9.87 -17.18 -17.67
N ARG A 59 10.07 -16.61 -18.87
CA ARG A 59 10.86 -15.40 -19.12
C ARG A 59 10.29 -14.22 -18.33
N ALA A 60 8.98 -14.05 -18.38
CA ALA A 60 8.27 -13.01 -17.65
C ALA A 60 8.46 -13.15 -16.13
N ARG A 61 8.39 -14.37 -15.59
CA ARG A 61 8.69 -14.66 -14.18
C ARG A 61 10.14 -14.34 -13.82
N ALA A 62 11.12 -14.66 -14.67
CA ALA A 62 12.53 -14.35 -14.44
C ALA A 62 12.77 -12.83 -14.41
N LEU A 63 12.20 -12.09 -15.37
CA LEU A 63 12.25 -10.63 -15.39
C LEU A 63 11.56 -10.00 -14.18
N TYR A 64 10.45 -10.58 -13.71
CA TYR A 64 9.79 -10.16 -12.49
C TYR A 64 10.71 -10.32 -11.27
N GLN A 65 11.45 -11.42 -11.15
CA GLN A 65 12.42 -11.59 -10.06
C GLN A 65 13.56 -10.58 -10.14
N ALA A 66 14.17 -10.38 -11.32
CA ALA A 66 15.20 -9.37 -11.52
C ALA A 66 14.70 -7.96 -11.13
N GLY A 67 13.52 -7.56 -11.62
CA GLY A 67 12.93 -6.26 -11.29
C GLY A 67 12.58 -6.09 -9.81
N ARG A 68 12.24 -7.18 -9.10
CA ARG A 68 12.07 -7.16 -7.63
C ARG A 68 13.39 -6.91 -6.92
N ILE A 69 14.46 -7.57 -7.35
CA ILE A 69 15.80 -7.48 -6.74
C ILE A 69 16.34 -6.06 -6.92
N GLU A 70 16.25 -5.54 -8.15
CA GLU A 70 16.61 -4.17 -8.51
C GLU A 70 15.92 -3.14 -7.63
N ARG A 71 14.62 -3.35 -7.35
CA ARG A 71 13.82 -2.45 -6.50
C ARG A 71 14.18 -2.56 -5.02
N LEU A 72 14.33 -3.78 -4.50
CA LEU A 72 14.39 -4.04 -3.06
C LEU A 72 15.80 -3.95 -2.49
N TYR A 73 16.80 -4.39 -3.24
CA TYR A 73 18.16 -4.59 -2.72
C TYR A 73 19.18 -3.69 -3.42
N LEU A 74 19.09 -3.54 -4.74
CA LEU A 74 20.11 -2.84 -5.51
C LEU A 74 19.83 -1.34 -5.71
N ASN A 75 18.64 -0.87 -5.32
CA ASN A 75 18.21 0.51 -5.49
C ASN A 75 18.37 1.02 -6.95
N GLN A 76 17.92 0.22 -7.91
CA GLN A 76 17.95 0.53 -9.35
C GLN A 76 16.53 0.77 -9.89
N PRO A 77 15.87 1.90 -9.56
CA PRO A 77 14.44 2.10 -9.83
C PRO A 77 14.09 2.07 -11.32
N ARG A 78 14.96 2.61 -12.19
CA ARG A 78 14.70 2.64 -13.65
C ARG A 78 14.78 1.25 -14.28
N ARG A 79 15.80 0.46 -13.90
CA ARG A 79 15.95 -0.92 -14.36
C ARG A 79 14.80 -1.79 -13.87
N ALA A 80 14.44 -1.64 -12.59
CA ALA A 80 13.30 -2.34 -11.99
C ALA A 80 12.01 -2.09 -12.78
N VAL A 81 11.70 -0.83 -13.11
CA VAL A 81 10.51 -0.49 -13.91
C VAL A 81 10.58 -1.14 -15.31
N ALA A 82 11.72 -1.11 -15.97
CA ALA A 82 11.88 -1.71 -17.30
C ALA A 82 11.59 -3.22 -17.28
N ASN A 83 12.23 -3.95 -16.36
CA ASN A 83 12.06 -5.40 -16.23
C ASN A 83 10.64 -5.79 -15.79
N LEU A 84 10.05 -5.05 -14.84
CA LEU A 84 8.66 -5.30 -14.41
C LEU A 84 7.64 -5.02 -15.51
N ARG A 85 7.86 -3.98 -16.34
CA ARG A 85 6.98 -3.69 -17.49
C ARG A 85 7.06 -4.75 -18.57
N GLU A 86 8.27 -5.21 -18.88
CA GLU A 86 8.45 -6.31 -19.84
C GLU A 86 7.81 -7.61 -19.31
N ALA A 87 7.98 -7.93 -18.03
CA ALA A 87 7.30 -9.07 -17.40
C ALA A 87 5.77 -8.99 -17.52
N LEU A 88 5.17 -7.81 -17.32
CA LEU A 88 3.73 -7.58 -17.47
C LEU A 88 3.27 -7.61 -18.93
N LYS A 89 4.12 -7.26 -19.88
CA LYS A 89 3.82 -7.31 -21.31
C LYS A 89 3.76 -8.77 -21.79
N LEU A 90 4.69 -9.60 -21.33
CA LEU A 90 4.79 -11.01 -21.70
C LEU A 90 3.70 -11.87 -21.03
N ASP A 91 3.41 -11.61 -19.76
CA ASP A 91 2.36 -12.33 -19.03
C ASP A 91 1.47 -11.37 -18.22
N PRO A 92 0.47 -10.72 -18.86
CA PRO A 92 -0.39 -9.75 -18.20
C PRO A 92 -1.29 -10.36 -17.10
N GLN A 93 -1.57 -11.66 -17.17
CA GLN A 93 -2.46 -12.37 -16.26
C GLN A 93 -1.71 -13.19 -15.20
N ALA A 94 -0.39 -13.01 -15.11
CA ALA A 94 0.44 -13.70 -14.14
C ALA A 94 -0.06 -13.47 -12.69
N SER A 95 0.15 -14.46 -11.82
CA SER A 95 -0.14 -14.32 -10.38
C SER A 95 0.63 -13.17 -9.72
N TYR A 96 1.79 -12.79 -10.27
CA TYR A 96 2.57 -11.65 -9.82
C TYR A 96 2.15 -10.30 -10.43
N ALA A 97 1.23 -10.27 -11.40
CA ALA A 97 0.92 -9.06 -12.18
C ALA A 97 0.48 -7.89 -11.30
N PHE A 98 -0.36 -8.16 -10.30
CA PHE A 98 -0.75 -7.17 -9.29
C PHE A 98 0.46 -6.61 -8.54
N ASN A 99 1.35 -7.48 -8.07
CA ASN A 99 2.52 -7.07 -7.29
C ASN A 99 3.52 -6.29 -8.15
N ALA A 100 3.70 -6.68 -9.42
CA ALA A 100 4.56 -5.99 -10.38
C ALA A 100 4.03 -4.58 -10.67
N ARG A 101 2.74 -4.45 -11.02
CA ARG A 101 2.14 -3.13 -11.32
C ARG A 101 2.10 -2.22 -10.10
N ARG A 102 1.79 -2.76 -8.91
CA ARG A 102 1.94 -2.05 -7.63
C ARG A 102 3.37 -1.57 -7.38
N ALA A 103 4.36 -2.42 -7.66
CA ALA A 103 5.76 -2.06 -7.49
C ALA A 103 6.17 -0.92 -8.44
N ILE A 104 5.73 -0.96 -9.71
CA ILE A 104 5.97 0.12 -10.68
C ILE A 104 5.36 1.44 -10.18
N GLY A 105 4.07 1.44 -9.80
CA GLY A 105 3.42 2.65 -9.28
C GLY A 105 4.12 3.24 -8.06
N ARG A 106 4.57 2.39 -7.12
CA ARG A 106 5.38 2.83 -5.98
C ARG A 106 6.77 3.33 -6.35
N ILE A 107 7.44 2.74 -7.34
CA ILE A 107 8.73 3.26 -7.82
C ILE A 107 8.55 4.67 -8.37
N PHE A 108 7.52 4.89 -9.20
CA PHE A 108 7.23 6.21 -9.73
C PHE A 108 6.89 7.21 -8.62
N GLN A 109 6.07 6.82 -7.64
CA GLN A 109 5.66 7.69 -6.54
C GLN A 109 6.82 8.03 -5.58
N ASP A 110 7.55 7.00 -5.12
CA ASP A 110 8.41 7.12 -3.94
C ASP A 110 9.91 7.28 -4.30
N ARG A 111 10.32 6.92 -5.53
CA ARG A 111 11.75 6.92 -5.95
C ARG A 111 12.05 7.86 -7.11
N LEU A 112 11.15 7.92 -8.09
CA LEU A 112 11.32 8.75 -9.29
C LEU A 112 10.56 10.08 -9.20
N PHE A 113 9.63 10.20 -8.24
CA PHE A 113 8.75 11.36 -8.07
C PHE A 113 7.99 11.75 -9.35
N ASP A 114 7.73 10.77 -10.22
CA ASP A 114 6.89 10.91 -11.40
C ASP A 114 5.45 10.56 -11.01
N TYR A 115 4.78 11.52 -10.40
CA TYR A 115 3.44 11.34 -9.84
C TYR A 115 2.38 11.07 -10.92
N ARG A 116 2.59 11.57 -12.15
CA ARG A 116 1.69 11.32 -13.27
C ARG A 116 1.75 9.85 -13.68
N SER A 117 2.95 9.30 -13.87
CA SER A 117 3.11 7.87 -14.15
C SER A 117 2.62 7.01 -12.99
N ALA A 118 2.85 7.42 -11.74
CA ALA A 118 2.37 6.70 -10.57
C ALA A 118 0.83 6.60 -10.52
N ALA A 119 0.12 7.71 -10.72
CA ALA A 119 -1.34 7.75 -10.74
C ALA A 119 -1.90 6.78 -11.80
N LEU A 120 -1.39 6.85 -13.03
CA LEU A 120 -1.79 5.96 -14.13
C LEU A 120 -1.61 4.47 -13.79
N GLU A 121 -0.51 4.09 -13.13
CA GLU A 121 -0.29 2.69 -12.75
C GLU A 121 -1.23 2.24 -11.62
N PHE A 122 -1.58 3.11 -10.68
CA PHE A 122 -2.56 2.81 -9.64
C PHE A 122 -4.00 2.77 -10.19
N GLU A 123 -4.37 3.64 -11.13
CA GLU A 123 -5.66 3.57 -11.83
C GLU A 123 -5.82 2.26 -12.58
N ARG A 124 -4.77 1.82 -13.29
CA ARG A 124 -4.75 0.51 -13.95
C ARG A 124 -4.88 -0.64 -12.96
N LEU A 125 -4.38 -0.52 -11.72
CA LEU A 125 -4.64 -1.53 -10.69
C LEU A 125 -6.12 -1.61 -10.32
N LEU A 126 -6.80 -0.46 -10.18
CA LEU A 126 -8.24 -0.42 -9.89
C LEU A 126 -9.04 -1.05 -11.04
N GLN A 127 -8.64 -0.81 -12.29
CA GLN A 127 -9.31 -1.33 -13.48
C GLN A 127 -9.08 -2.83 -13.70
N LEU A 128 -7.85 -3.33 -13.51
CA LEU A 128 -7.48 -4.72 -13.79
C LEU A 128 -7.84 -5.67 -12.65
N PHE A 129 -8.00 -5.18 -11.43
CA PHE A 129 -8.26 -6.00 -10.25
C PHE A 129 -9.44 -5.47 -9.42
N PRO A 130 -10.62 -5.22 -10.02
CA PRO A 130 -11.75 -4.55 -9.36
C PRO A 130 -12.26 -5.35 -8.14
N ASP A 131 -12.23 -6.68 -8.20
CA ASP A 131 -12.74 -7.56 -7.15
C ASP A 131 -11.72 -7.83 -6.04
N ARG A 132 -10.51 -7.28 -6.13
CA ARG A 132 -9.46 -7.58 -5.16
C ARG A 132 -9.75 -6.88 -3.82
N PRO A 133 -9.77 -7.61 -2.68
CA PRO A 133 -10.07 -7.02 -1.39
C PRO A 133 -9.16 -5.83 -1.03
N GLY A 134 -9.81 -4.71 -0.73
CA GLY A 134 -9.14 -3.46 -0.38
C GLY A 134 -8.42 -2.79 -1.55
N ILE A 135 -8.74 -3.10 -2.81
CA ILE A 135 -8.16 -2.42 -3.98
C ILE A 135 -8.44 -0.91 -3.95
N GLU A 136 -9.59 -0.49 -3.42
CA GLU A 136 -9.99 0.92 -3.28
C GLU A 136 -8.97 1.76 -2.50
N ARG A 137 -8.15 1.13 -1.64
CA ARG A 137 -7.07 1.82 -0.90
C ARG A 137 -6.04 2.51 -1.81
N TYR A 138 -5.93 2.10 -3.08
CA TYR A 138 -5.07 2.78 -4.04
C TYR A 138 -5.59 4.15 -4.48
N ARG A 139 -6.89 4.45 -4.29
CA ARG A 139 -7.43 5.81 -4.50
C ARG A 139 -6.75 6.84 -3.62
N TYR A 140 -6.37 6.47 -2.39
CA TYR A 140 -5.58 7.36 -1.54
C TYR A 140 -4.22 7.68 -2.18
N ARG A 141 -3.56 6.70 -2.82
CA ARG A 141 -2.29 6.96 -3.52
C ARG A 141 -2.48 7.81 -4.77
N ILE A 142 -3.56 7.58 -5.52
CA ILE A 142 -3.92 8.41 -6.68
C ILE A 142 -4.17 9.85 -6.23
N ALA A 143 -4.97 10.06 -5.18
CA ALA A 143 -5.21 11.37 -4.59
C ALA A 143 -3.91 12.05 -4.12
N GLN A 144 -2.99 11.30 -3.49
CA GLN A 144 -1.67 11.81 -3.12
C GLN A 144 -0.87 12.24 -4.35
N CYS A 145 -0.87 11.45 -5.43
CA CYS A 145 -0.21 11.80 -6.67
C CYS A 145 -0.77 13.10 -7.28
N TYR A 146 -2.09 13.25 -7.33
CA TYR A 146 -2.72 14.48 -7.82
C TYR A 146 -2.41 15.69 -6.93
N PHE A 147 -2.39 15.51 -5.61
CA PHE A 147 -1.98 16.57 -4.68
C PHE A 147 -0.55 17.05 -4.95
N GLN A 148 0.39 16.11 -5.20
CA GLN A 148 1.77 16.46 -5.56
C GLN A 148 1.89 17.14 -6.93
N LEU A 149 0.98 16.83 -7.86
CA LEU A 149 0.86 17.51 -9.15
C LEU A 149 0.18 18.88 -9.04
N GLN A 150 -0.21 19.32 -7.83
CA GLN A 150 -1.01 20.52 -7.57
C GLN A 150 -2.39 20.49 -8.24
N ASP A 151 -2.83 19.32 -8.68
CA ASP A 151 -4.19 19.09 -9.16
C ASP A 151 -5.08 18.78 -7.96
N PHE A 152 -5.36 19.83 -7.19
CA PHE A 152 -6.11 19.72 -5.94
C PHE A 152 -7.55 19.28 -6.18
N GLU A 153 -8.15 19.65 -7.31
CA GLU A 153 -9.51 19.23 -7.67
C GLU A 153 -9.60 17.71 -7.80
N GLN A 154 -8.70 17.10 -8.58
CA GLN A 154 -8.66 15.63 -8.71
C GLN A 154 -8.28 14.95 -7.39
N ALA A 155 -7.36 15.53 -6.62
CA ALA A 155 -7.01 15.01 -5.31
C ALA A 155 -8.23 14.95 -4.36
N ARG A 156 -9.09 15.98 -4.39
CA ARG A 156 -10.35 16.00 -3.62
C ARG A 156 -11.34 14.98 -4.14
N ALA A 157 -11.57 14.92 -5.45
CA ALA A 157 -12.52 13.99 -6.05
C ALA A 157 -12.20 12.54 -5.69
N GLU A 158 -10.93 12.13 -5.82
CA GLU A 158 -10.48 10.79 -5.45
C GLU A 158 -10.56 10.52 -3.94
N SER A 159 -10.25 11.53 -3.11
CA SER A 159 -10.39 11.42 -1.65
C SER A 159 -11.84 11.24 -1.23
N GLN A 160 -12.76 12.02 -1.82
CA GLN A 160 -14.19 11.94 -1.54
C GLN A 160 -14.77 10.59 -1.97
N LEU A 161 -14.41 10.11 -3.16
CA LEU A 161 -14.86 8.81 -3.66
C LEU A 161 -14.37 7.67 -2.75
N LEU A 162 -13.15 7.76 -2.23
CA LEU A 162 -12.65 6.79 -1.26
C LEU A 162 -13.39 6.87 0.08
N LEU A 163 -13.66 8.07 0.60
CA LEU A 163 -14.40 8.25 1.86
C LEU A 163 -15.87 7.80 1.78
N GLN A 164 -16.48 7.87 0.60
CA GLN A 164 -17.82 7.28 0.38
C GLN A 164 -17.82 5.76 0.57
N LYS A 165 -16.75 5.09 0.13
CA LYS A 165 -16.61 3.62 0.25
C LYS A 165 -16.05 3.19 1.61
N LEU A 166 -15.12 3.95 2.16
CA LEU A 166 -14.40 3.67 3.41
C LEU A 166 -14.48 4.91 4.32
N PRO A 167 -15.64 5.17 4.96
CA PRO A 167 -15.85 6.39 5.74
C PRO A 167 -15.11 6.40 7.07
N GLN A 168 -14.64 5.24 7.56
CA GLN A 168 -14.10 5.08 8.91
C GLN A 168 -12.75 4.34 8.93
N GLY A 169 -12.07 4.42 10.07
CA GLY A 169 -10.81 3.76 10.33
C GLY A 169 -9.57 4.59 10.00
N PRO A 170 -8.37 4.06 10.28
CA PRO A 170 -7.13 4.83 10.19
C PRO A 170 -6.84 5.39 8.80
N LEU A 171 -7.18 4.66 7.74
CA LEU A 171 -7.04 5.15 6.36
C LEU A 171 -7.98 6.32 6.08
N ALA A 172 -9.22 6.27 6.57
CA ALA A 172 -10.19 7.35 6.37
C ALA A 172 -9.72 8.65 7.02
N LEU A 173 -9.08 8.59 8.20
CA LEU A 173 -8.47 9.77 8.82
C LEU A 173 -7.35 10.37 7.97
N GLN A 174 -6.48 9.53 7.39
CA GLN A 174 -5.43 10.00 6.48
C GLN A 174 -5.99 10.62 5.19
N VAL A 175 -7.07 10.06 4.65
CA VAL A 175 -7.75 10.60 3.47
C VAL A 175 -8.44 11.92 3.78
N ARG A 176 -9.07 12.07 4.96
CA ARG A 176 -9.63 13.35 5.42
C ARG A 176 -8.55 14.42 5.58
N LEU A 177 -7.38 14.08 6.14
CA LEU A 177 -6.25 15.01 6.21
C LEU A 177 -5.84 15.50 4.80
N LEU A 178 -5.76 14.60 3.83
CA LEU A 178 -5.44 14.96 2.45
C LEU A 178 -6.52 15.85 1.82
N LEU A 179 -7.80 15.53 2.07
CA LEU A 179 -8.94 16.31 1.60
C LEU A 179 -8.93 17.74 2.19
N GLY A 180 -8.70 17.88 3.49
CA GLY A 180 -8.56 19.18 4.16
C GLY A 180 -7.41 20.01 3.59
N ASN A 181 -6.23 19.39 3.41
CA ASN A 181 -5.09 20.05 2.78
C ASN A 181 -5.39 20.47 1.33
N ALA A 182 -6.10 19.65 0.56
CA ALA A 182 -6.45 19.96 -0.82
C ALA A 182 -7.42 21.16 -0.88
N TYR A 183 -8.43 21.22 -0.01
CA TYR A 183 -9.28 22.41 0.12
C TYR A 183 -8.49 23.66 0.51
N TYR A 184 -7.57 23.54 1.48
CA TYR A 184 -6.73 24.65 1.89
C TYR A 184 -5.87 25.17 0.73
N SER A 185 -5.26 24.26 -0.05
CA SER A 185 -4.42 24.61 -1.20
C SER A 185 -5.20 25.26 -2.35
N GLU A 186 -6.50 25.00 -2.49
CA GLU A 186 -7.40 25.72 -3.40
C GLU A 186 -7.86 27.09 -2.86
N GLY A 187 -7.46 27.48 -1.64
CA GLY A 187 -7.96 28.68 -0.97
C GLY A 187 -9.36 28.52 -0.36
N ARG A 188 -9.90 27.30 -0.33
CA ARG A 188 -11.22 26.99 0.25
C ARG A 188 -11.11 26.72 1.75
N TYR A 189 -10.65 27.73 2.48
CA TYR A 189 -10.31 27.61 3.91
C TYR A 189 -11.48 27.21 4.80
N ALA A 190 -12.71 27.68 4.51
CA ALA A 190 -13.90 27.29 5.26
C ALA A 190 -14.26 25.80 5.08
N ASP A 191 -14.05 25.23 3.88
CA ASP A 191 -14.29 23.82 3.64
C ASP A 191 -13.18 22.96 4.27
N ALA A 192 -11.93 23.44 4.23
CA ALA A 192 -10.83 22.80 4.94
C ALA A 192 -11.07 22.75 6.46
N ALA A 193 -11.55 23.85 7.05
CA ALA A 193 -11.91 23.93 8.47
C ALA A 193 -12.93 22.84 8.84
N LYS A 194 -14.03 22.72 8.09
CA LYS A 194 -15.06 21.68 8.32
C LYS A 194 -14.47 20.27 8.33
N VAL A 195 -13.58 19.96 7.38
CA VAL A 195 -12.94 18.64 7.32
C VAL A 195 -12.06 18.39 8.56
N HIS A 196 -11.33 19.40 9.04
CA HIS A 196 -10.52 19.26 10.24
C HIS A 196 -11.35 19.22 11.54
N GLU A 197 -12.45 19.96 11.62
CA GLU A 197 -13.44 19.85 12.70
C GLU A 197 -13.99 18.42 12.80
N GLU A 198 -14.37 17.82 11.66
CA GLU A 198 -14.79 16.42 11.61
C GLU A 198 -13.71 15.48 12.12
N ILE A 199 -12.45 15.67 11.73
CA ILE A 199 -11.35 14.83 12.22
C ILE A 199 -11.20 14.96 13.74
N VAL A 200 -11.23 16.19 14.28
CA VAL A 200 -11.11 16.44 15.72
C VAL A 200 -12.28 15.82 16.49
N ALA A 201 -13.49 15.84 15.94
CA ALA A 201 -14.67 15.23 16.55
C ALA A 201 -14.62 13.70 16.62
N LEU A 202 -13.78 13.05 15.81
CA LEU A 202 -13.60 11.59 15.80
C LEU A 202 -12.62 11.08 16.88
N ASP A 203 -12.09 11.97 17.74
CA ASP A 203 -11.07 11.66 18.76
C ASP A 203 -9.91 10.79 18.22
N PRO A 204 -9.17 11.30 17.21
CA PRO A 204 -8.18 10.52 16.51
C PRO A 204 -6.90 10.37 17.36
N PRO A 205 -6.00 9.45 16.98
CA PRO A 205 -4.67 9.35 17.58
C PRO A 205 -3.94 10.70 17.66
N VAL A 206 -3.11 10.89 18.69
CA VAL A 206 -2.51 12.20 19.03
C VAL A 206 -1.71 12.83 17.89
N ASP A 207 -1.09 12.03 17.03
CA ASP A 207 -0.34 12.47 15.85
C ASP A 207 -1.27 13.09 14.78
N ILE A 208 -2.46 12.53 14.60
CA ILE A 208 -3.48 13.06 13.69
C ILE A 208 -4.20 14.25 14.34
N LEU A 209 -4.51 14.16 15.64
CA LEU A 209 -5.18 15.23 16.39
C LEU A 209 -4.34 16.51 16.39
N SER A 210 -3.07 16.42 16.77
CA SER A 210 -2.16 17.57 16.83
C SER A 210 -2.02 18.26 15.47
N ARG A 211 -1.87 17.47 14.39
CA ARG A 211 -1.84 18.00 13.02
C ARG A 211 -3.16 18.66 12.63
N SER A 212 -4.29 18.03 12.91
CA SER A 212 -5.60 18.55 12.52
C SER A 212 -5.96 19.84 13.26
N LEU A 213 -5.62 19.95 14.54
CA LEU A 213 -5.76 21.20 15.29
C LEU A 213 -4.88 22.30 14.69
N PHE A 214 -3.62 22.00 14.39
CA PHE A 214 -2.74 23.00 13.76
C PHE A 214 -3.29 23.50 12.42
N GLU A 215 -3.69 22.59 11.52
CA GLU A 215 -4.26 22.96 10.22
C GLU A 215 -5.63 23.66 10.36
N LEU A 216 -6.46 23.28 11.34
CA LEU A 216 -7.72 23.97 11.64
C LEU A 216 -7.49 25.42 12.11
N GLY A 217 -6.50 25.63 12.99
CA GLY A 217 -6.11 26.97 13.42
C GLY A 217 -5.68 27.86 12.25
N LEU A 218 -4.94 27.30 11.28
CA LEU A 218 -4.58 27.99 10.05
C LEU A 218 -5.81 28.32 9.19
N CYS A 219 -6.77 27.40 9.08
CA CYS A 219 -8.01 27.66 8.35
C CYS A 219 -8.82 28.81 8.98
N TYR A 220 -8.93 28.84 10.31
CA TYR A 220 -9.60 29.93 11.01
C TYR A 220 -8.85 31.26 10.88
N GLN A 221 -7.52 31.22 10.93
CA GLN A 221 -6.70 32.41 10.68
C GLN A 221 -6.94 32.99 9.27
N GLU A 222 -6.95 32.15 8.23
CA GLU A 222 -7.19 32.60 6.85
C GLU A 222 -8.63 33.09 6.61
N THR A 223 -9.58 32.67 7.44
CA THR A 223 -10.96 33.16 7.41
C THR A 223 -11.24 34.28 8.42
N ALA A 224 -10.18 34.86 9.02
CA ALA A 224 -10.25 35.93 10.02
C ALA A 224 -11.08 35.59 11.28
N GLN A 225 -11.29 34.30 11.56
CA GLN A 225 -11.91 33.80 12.79
C GLN A 225 -10.86 33.73 13.92
N PHE A 226 -10.34 34.89 14.33
CA PHE A 226 -9.16 34.99 15.20
C PHE A 226 -9.33 34.31 16.56
N ASP A 227 -10.49 34.42 17.20
CA ASP A 227 -10.73 33.81 18.52
C ASP A 227 -10.73 32.27 18.44
N GLN A 228 -11.37 31.71 17.42
CA GLN A 228 -11.39 30.25 17.19
C GLN A 228 -9.99 29.73 16.80
N ALA A 229 -9.25 30.49 15.98
CA ALA A 229 -7.88 30.15 15.65
C ALA A 229 -6.99 30.09 16.90
N GLU A 230 -7.11 31.06 17.80
CA GLU A 230 -6.33 31.11 19.03
C GLU A 230 -6.65 29.91 19.94
N GLU A 231 -7.93 29.60 20.16
CA GLU A 231 -8.34 28.45 20.98
C GLU A 231 -7.73 27.13 20.45
N VAL A 232 -7.85 26.90 19.15
CA VAL A 232 -7.40 25.67 18.52
C VAL A 232 -5.87 25.59 18.50
N PHE A 233 -5.16 26.69 18.26
CA PHE A 233 -3.71 26.72 18.35
C PHE A 233 -3.22 26.49 19.79
N GLN A 234 -3.91 27.02 20.80
CA GLN A 234 -3.57 26.73 22.20
C GLN A 234 -3.74 25.25 22.54
N ARG A 235 -4.77 24.59 21.99
CA ARG A 235 -4.93 23.12 22.09
C ARG A 235 -3.80 22.40 21.37
N ALA A 236 -3.46 22.80 20.15
CA ALA A 236 -2.36 22.23 19.39
C ALA A 236 -1.01 22.38 20.14
N LEU A 237 -0.73 23.54 20.73
CA LEU A 237 0.52 23.85 21.44
C LEU A 237 0.84 22.83 22.54
N LYS A 238 -0.17 22.26 23.18
CA LYS A 238 -0.01 21.27 24.27
C LYS A 238 0.46 19.89 23.78
N ILE A 239 0.17 19.53 22.53
CA ILE A 239 0.37 18.16 22.00
C ILE A 239 1.17 18.10 20.70
N HIS A 240 1.45 19.23 20.06
CA HIS A 240 2.14 19.28 18.78
C HIS A 240 3.63 18.94 18.97
N PRO A 241 4.22 18.04 18.13
CA PRO A 241 5.63 17.67 18.25
C PRO A 241 6.63 18.83 18.12
N ASN A 242 6.20 19.94 17.51
CA ASN A 242 6.95 21.18 17.41
C ASN A 242 6.13 22.33 18.01
N PRO A 243 6.18 22.56 19.33
CA PRO A 243 5.41 23.62 19.99
C PRO A 243 5.90 25.02 19.59
N THR A 244 7.18 25.19 19.26
CA THR A 244 7.74 26.47 18.80
C THR A 244 7.10 26.92 17.49
N LEU A 245 6.80 26.00 16.57
CA LEU A 245 6.06 26.30 15.34
C LEU A 245 4.65 26.84 15.66
N VAL A 246 3.95 26.20 16.60
CA VAL A 246 2.60 26.65 17.00
C VAL A 246 2.66 28.01 17.69
N GLN A 247 3.68 28.23 18.53
CA GLN A 247 3.91 29.52 19.18
C GLN A 247 4.16 30.64 18.17
N ALA A 248 4.93 30.37 17.12
CA ALA A 248 5.15 31.32 16.04
C ALA A 248 3.85 31.68 15.30
N GLN A 249 2.99 30.69 15.01
CA GLN A 249 1.68 30.94 14.40
C GLN A 249 0.74 31.74 15.31
N LEU A 250 0.77 31.49 16.62
CA LEU A 250 0.02 32.31 17.59
C LEU A 250 0.49 33.77 17.60
N SER A 251 1.79 34.03 17.43
CA SER A 251 2.30 35.40 17.29
C SER A 251 1.79 36.07 16.00
N ILE A 252 1.88 35.37 14.87
CA ILE A 252 1.37 35.86 13.57
C ILE A 252 -0.13 36.14 13.64
N LEU A 253 -0.90 35.28 14.31
CA LEU A 253 -2.34 35.45 14.50
C LEU A 253 -2.66 36.76 15.24
N ARG A 254 -1.90 37.08 16.29
CA ARG A 254 -2.08 38.32 17.09
C ARG A 254 -1.78 39.56 16.27
N GLU A 255 -0.69 39.55 15.51
CA GLU A 255 -0.33 40.64 14.61
C GLU A 255 -1.43 40.89 13.56
N ARG A 256 -1.95 39.81 12.93
CA ARG A 256 -3.05 39.91 11.96
C ARG A 256 -4.35 40.42 12.58
N ARG A 257 -4.67 40.00 13.82
CA ARG A 257 -5.84 40.49 14.57
C ARG A 257 -5.73 41.99 14.81
N GLU A 258 -4.58 42.45 15.33
CA GLU A 258 -4.35 43.87 15.58
C GLU A 258 -4.41 44.71 14.30
N GLU A 259 -3.86 44.21 13.19
CA GLU A 259 -3.92 44.90 11.90
C GLU A 259 -5.36 45.00 11.37
N SER A 260 -6.14 43.92 11.50
CA SER A 260 -7.57 43.90 11.15
C SER A 260 -8.40 44.87 12.00
N GLU A 261 -8.05 45.06 13.28
CA GLU A 261 -8.71 46.00 14.17
C GLU A 261 -8.32 47.47 13.87
N LYS A 262 -7.06 47.71 13.45
CA LYS A 262 -6.56 49.04 13.07
C LYS A 262 -7.07 49.50 11.69
N SER A 263 -7.41 48.57 10.80
CA SER A 263 -7.87 48.88 9.43
C SER A 263 -9.19 48.17 9.09
N PRO A 264 -10.34 48.63 9.65
CA PRO A 264 -11.64 47.98 9.44
C PRO A 264 -12.17 48.03 7.98
N ALA A 265 -11.46 48.68 7.06
CA ALA A 265 -11.88 48.90 5.67
C ALA A 265 -11.17 48.03 4.62
N GLY A 266 -10.38 47.03 4.99
CA GLY A 266 -9.75 46.13 4.03
C GLY A 266 -9.24 44.87 4.68
N ILE A 267 -9.95 43.76 4.51
CA ILE A 267 -9.47 42.43 4.89
C ILE A 267 -8.15 42.20 4.13
N PRO A 268 -7.00 42.05 4.81
CA PRO A 268 -5.74 41.81 4.13
C PRO A 268 -5.84 40.50 3.35
N ALA A 269 -5.34 40.50 2.11
CA ALA A 269 -5.33 39.34 1.24
C ALA A 269 -4.66 38.14 1.95
N PRO A 270 -5.10 36.89 1.67
CA PRO A 270 -4.52 35.69 2.25
C PRO A 270 -2.99 35.68 2.07
N SER A 271 -2.27 35.25 3.10
CA SER A 271 -0.81 35.31 3.12
C SER A 271 -0.23 34.44 1.99
N PRO A 272 0.66 34.96 1.12
CA PRO A 272 1.23 34.18 0.01
C PRO A 272 2.16 33.03 0.45
N GLN A 273 2.36 32.83 1.74
CA GLN A 273 3.39 31.94 2.28
C GLN A 273 2.86 30.53 2.54
N ARG A 274 2.54 29.77 1.48
CA ARG A 274 2.60 28.29 1.59
C ARG A 274 2.78 27.49 0.29
N ALA A 275 3.20 28.10 -0.82
CA ALA A 275 3.61 27.30 -1.98
C ALA A 275 4.78 26.32 -1.69
N GLN A 276 5.43 26.43 -0.51
CA GLN A 276 6.66 25.69 -0.17
C GLN A 276 6.79 25.27 1.30
N LEU A 277 5.70 24.92 2.02
CA LEU A 277 5.93 24.07 3.21
C LEU A 277 6.24 22.66 2.68
N PRO A 278 7.38 22.04 3.03
CA PRO A 278 7.64 20.68 2.61
C PRO A 278 6.44 19.84 3.03
N THR A 279 5.83 19.16 2.06
CA THR A 279 5.13 17.92 2.35
C THR A 279 6.00 17.19 3.37
N PRO A 280 5.47 16.67 4.49
CA PRO A 280 6.29 15.90 5.41
C PRO A 280 7.11 14.96 4.54
N PRO A 281 8.45 14.97 4.62
CA PRO A 281 9.26 14.09 3.79
C PRO A 281 8.62 12.71 3.94
N PRO A 282 8.35 11.97 2.84
CA PRO A 282 7.63 10.71 2.90
C PRO A 282 8.21 9.95 4.08
N SER A 283 7.40 9.80 5.16
CA SER A 283 7.82 9.46 6.53
C SER A 283 9.20 8.87 6.46
N ALA A 284 10.23 9.69 6.73
CA ALA A 284 11.61 9.44 6.28
C ALA A 284 11.81 7.94 6.29
N ALA A 285 11.79 7.33 5.07
CA ALA A 285 12.05 5.90 4.96
C ALA A 285 13.26 5.69 5.86
N PRO A 286 13.16 4.87 6.92
CA PRO A 286 14.17 4.84 7.97
C PRO A 286 15.49 4.87 7.24
N ARG A 287 16.27 5.96 7.45
CA ARG A 287 17.54 6.20 6.74
C ARG A 287 18.09 4.83 6.49
N ALA A 288 18.21 4.42 5.22
CA ALA A 288 18.64 3.06 4.90
C ALA A 288 19.78 2.79 5.87
N ALA A 289 19.52 1.90 6.84
CA ALA A 289 20.55 1.58 7.80
C ALA A 289 21.76 1.28 6.94
N PRO A 290 22.97 1.79 7.25
CA PRO A 290 24.14 1.30 6.54
C PRO A 290 23.99 -0.21 6.53
N ALA A 291 24.00 -0.81 5.34
CA ALA A 291 23.75 -2.23 5.16
C ALA A 291 24.42 -2.93 6.32
N ALA A 292 23.64 -3.65 7.13
CA ALA A 292 24.18 -4.34 8.29
C ALA A 292 25.43 -5.06 7.78
N PRO A 293 26.62 -4.85 8.40
CA PRO A 293 27.80 -5.55 7.95
C PRO A 293 27.43 -7.04 7.93
N PRO A 294 27.83 -7.79 6.88
CA PRO A 294 27.49 -9.20 6.79
C PRO A 294 27.86 -9.86 8.12
N PRO A 295 27.06 -10.80 8.65
CA PRO A 295 27.43 -11.51 9.86
C PRO A 295 28.85 -12.04 9.66
N ALA A 296 29.76 -11.66 10.57
CA ALA A 296 31.15 -12.05 10.48
C ALA A 296 31.22 -13.57 10.30
N ALA A 297 31.96 -14.01 9.28
CA ALA A 297 32.22 -15.42 9.05
C ALA A 297 32.65 -16.07 10.38
N PRO A 298 32.05 -17.20 10.79
CA PRO A 298 32.47 -17.87 12.00
C PRO A 298 33.95 -18.22 11.86
N LYS A 299 34.77 -17.67 12.78
CA LYS A 299 36.18 -18.01 12.88
C LYS A 299 36.29 -19.52 13.04
N THR A 300 36.97 -20.15 12.10
CA THR A 300 37.33 -21.56 12.15
C THR A 300 38.27 -21.80 13.33
N THR A 301 37.76 -22.41 14.38
CA THR A 301 38.57 -23.25 15.28
C THR A 301 38.09 -24.69 15.13
N PRO A 302 39.00 -25.69 15.06
CA PRO A 302 38.61 -27.07 14.82
C PRO A 302 37.88 -27.61 16.05
N ALA A 303 36.59 -27.93 15.89
CA ALA A 303 35.80 -28.61 16.91
C ALA A 303 35.67 -30.10 16.53
N GLU A 304 35.90 -30.92 17.55
CA GLU A 304 35.80 -32.37 17.68
C GLU A 304 34.56 -32.98 16.98
N PRO A 305 34.63 -34.22 16.44
CA PRO A 305 33.52 -34.81 15.70
C PRO A 305 32.29 -35.03 16.60
N PRO A 306 31.07 -34.70 16.16
CA PRO A 306 29.88 -34.90 16.96
C PRO A 306 29.53 -36.39 17.05
N LYS A 307 29.20 -36.83 18.28
CA LYS A 307 28.56 -38.11 18.55
C LYS A 307 27.17 -38.11 17.90
N ALA A 308 26.79 -39.25 17.31
CA ALA A 308 25.52 -39.44 16.63
C ALA A 308 24.33 -39.25 17.60
N ASP A 309 23.40 -38.39 17.22
CA ASP A 309 22.07 -38.32 17.83
C ASP A 309 21.22 -39.53 17.40
N PRO A 310 20.29 -40.02 18.25
CA PRO A 310 19.37 -41.09 17.90
C PRO A 310 18.36 -40.64 16.81
N PRO A 311 17.79 -41.57 16.04
CA PRO A 311 16.93 -41.23 14.89
C PRO A 311 15.62 -40.56 15.32
N ALA A 312 15.14 -39.65 14.46
CA ALA A 312 13.86 -38.96 14.59
C ALA A 312 12.65 -39.92 14.60
N PRO A 313 11.56 -39.61 15.33
CA PRO A 313 10.34 -40.41 15.28
C PRO A 313 9.63 -40.29 13.91
N PRO A 314 8.82 -41.30 13.51
CA PRO A 314 8.15 -41.32 12.21
C PRO A 314 7.07 -40.23 12.08
N PRO A 315 6.68 -39.87 10.85
CA PRO A 315 5.71 -38.80 10.59
C PRO A 315 4.31 -39.15 11.12
N ASN A 316 3.67 -38.17 11.76
CA ASN A 316 2.30 -38.24 12.25
C ASN A 316 1.34 -38.72 11.15
N SER A 317 0.66 -39.84 11.42
CA SER A 317 -0.52 -40.31 10.72
C SER A 317 -1.64 -39.27 10.78
N ALA A 318 -2.39 -39.16 9.69
CA ALA A 318 -3.60 -38.35 9.57
C ALA A 318 -4.62 -38.66 10.69
N PRO A 319 -5.46 -37.69 11.09
CA PRO A 319 -6.51 -37.94 12.07
C PRO A 319 -7.55 -38.94 11.52
N SER A 320 -7.87 -39.97 12.30
CA SER A 320 -8.96 -40.92 12.04
C SER A 320 -10.31 -40.20 11.87
N PRO A 321 -11.24 -40.74 11.04
CA PRO A 321 -12.56 -40.15 10.85
C PRO A 321 -13.41 -40.27 12.12
N ALA A 322 -14.26 -39.26 12.35
CA ALA A 322 -15.21 -39.20 13.46
C ALA A 322 -16.16 -40.42 13.48
N PRO A 323 -16.63 -40.86 14.66
CA PRO A 323 -17.59 -41.95 14.76
C PRO A 323 -18.94 -41.56 14.11
N ALA A 324 -19.54 -42.52 13.40
CA ALA A 324 -20.83 -42.36 12.75
C ALA A 324 -21.97 -42.03 13.75
N PRO A 325 -22.97 -41.22 13.36
CA PRO A 325 -24.12 -40.95 14.21
C PRO A 325 -24.97 -42.23 14.41
N THR A 326 -25.42 -42.44 15.64
CA THR A 326 -26.38 -43.47 16.03
C THR A 326 -27.70 -43.36 15.24
N PRO A 327 -28.34 -44.48 14.86
CA PRO A 327 -29.61 -44.44 14.14
C PRO A 327 -30.75 -43.94 15.05
N ALA A 328 -31.54 -43.00 14.53
CA ALA A 328 -32.77 -42.52 15.15
C ALA A 328 -33.86 -43.61 15.20
N PRO A 329 -34.76 -43.60 16.20
CA PRO A 329 -35.85 -44.56 16.29
C PRO A 329 -36.89 -44.34 15.16
N PRO A 330 -37.61 -45.38 14.71
CA PRO A 330 -38.52 -45.27 13.57
C PRO A 330 -39.73 -44.40 13.90
N HIS A 331 -39.99 -43.41 13.03
CA HIS A 331 -41.20 -42.60 13.04
C HIS A 331 -42.42 -43.44 12.63
N ALA A 332 -43.50 -43.29 13.40
CA ALA A 332 -44.83 -43.80 13.12
C ALA A 332 -45.38 -43.26 11.77
N PRO A 333 -46.19 -44.05 11.04
CA PRO A 333 -46.68 -43.65 9.72
C PRO A 333 -47.71 -42.52 9.79
N LYS A 334 -47.54 -41.54 8.89
CA LYS A 334 -48.50 -40.46 8.61
C LYS A 334 -49.76 -41.04 7.96
N ALA A 335 -50.92 -40.78 8.55
CA ALA A 335 -52.22 -40.98 7.91
C ALA A 335 -52.54 -39.78 6.99
N GLU A 336 -52.93 -40.10 5.76
CA GLU A 336 -53.44 -39.17 4.74
C GLU A 336 -54.82 -38.57 5.13
N PRO A 337 -55.20 -37.41 4.56
CA PRO A 337 -56.45 -36.74 4.87
C PRO A 337 -57.63 -37.33 4.07
N ALA A 338 -58.69 -37.72 4.77
CA ALA A 338 -59.99 -37.99 4.15
C ALA A 338 -60.82 -36.70 4.01
N ALA A 339 -61.52 -36.61 2.88
CA ALA A 339 -62.31 -35.50 2.36
C ALA A 339 -63.56 -35.13 3.21
N PRO A 340 -64.23 -33.99 2.93
CA PRO A 340 -65.27 -33.42 3.78
C PRO A 340 -66.68 -33.91 3.40
N ALA A 341 -67.55 -34.08 4.41
CA ALA A 341 -69.00 -34.15 4.29
C ALA A 341 -69.60 -33.48 5.54
N ALA A 342 -70.16 -32.28 5.41
CA ALA A 342 -71.58 -32.01 5.10
C ALA A 342 -72.49 -32.12 6.33
N GLY A 343 -73.22 -31.04 6.62
CA GLY A 343 -74.53 -31.11 7.28
C GLY A 343 -74.64 -30.51 8.68
N THR A 344 -75.02 -29.24 8.72
CA THR A 344 -75.87 -28.57 9.73
C THR A 344 -77.20 -29.34 9.99
N PRO A 345 -78.03 -29.01 11.00
CA PRO A 345 -78.22 -27.71 11.68
C PRO A 345 -77.74 -27.59 13.12
#